data_AF-A0A920N7C7-F1
#
_entry.id   AF-A0A920N7C7-F1
#
_cell.length_a   1.000
_cell.length_b   1.000
_cell.length_c   1.000
_cell.angle_alpha   90.00
_cell.angle_beta   90.00
_cell.angle_gamma   90.00
#
_symmetry.space_group_name_H-M   'P 1'
#
loop_
_entity.id
_entity.type
_entity.pdbx_description
1 polymer ?
#
loop_
_entity_poly.entity_id
_entity_poly.type
_entity_poly.pdbx_seq_one_letter_code
_entity_poly.pdbx_strand_id
1 'polypeptide(L)'
;MDGNCRRCVSAGLAGRRLQAQGKSRSKTKPKAVDKPTPKRYTFRKLHDPNGIGKFYMGREIAHVMGYGFNGSGARWLERAEREREEKLALMVRSLKLKPGQIVADIGCGSGVVTALLARAVGLEGKVMGVDVQPQMLARMQMRMKKFRIPNVTAVRGTQKSPRLKDDSVDLAIMVDVYHEFEFPYEMMLQISKALKPGGRVAFVEYRMEDRRVPILLVHKMTEKQVKKEISQKPFGLKFKQTIGVLPRQHIVIFEKPTGDKKAGDKKAEAGSAGRR
;
A
#
# COMPACT_ATOMS: atom_id res chain seq x y z
N MET A 1 -1.01 71.93 -64.87
CA MET A 1 -1.37 72.14 -63.46
C MET A 1 -0.24 71.53 -62.64
N ASP A 2 0.95 72.14 -62.71
CA ASP A 2 1.39 73.28 -61.86
C ASP A 2 1.59 72.79 -60.41
N GLY A 3 2.72 72.90 -59.73
CA GLY A 3 4.02 73.51 -59.99
C GLY A 3 4.96 73.06 -58.85
N ASN A 4 6.25 72.91 -59.13
CA ASN A 4 7.33 73.75 -58.59
C ASN A 4 7.60 73.62 -57.08
N CYS A 5 8.80 73.17 -56.67
CA CYS A 5 9.84 74.05 -56.09
C CYS A 5 11.14 73.30 -55.64
N ARG A 6 12.20 73.53 -56.42
CA ARG A 6 13.62 73.86 -56.11
C ARG A 6 14.45 73.21 -54.96
N ARG A 7 15.61 72.68 -55.40
CA ARG A 7 17.04 72.90 -55.00
C ARG A 7 17.51 72.62 -53.56
N CYS A 8 18.56 71.79 -53.41
CA CYS A 8 19.98 72.17 -53.17
C CYS A 8 20.85 70.93 -52.84
N VAL A 9 21.82 70.56 -53.68
CA VAL A 9 23.30 70.66 -53.55
C VAL A 9 23.97 69.84 -52.42
N SER A 10 24.85 68.92 -52.86
CA SER A 10 26.11 68.42 -52.26
C SER A 10 26.15 67.87 -50.83
N ALA A 11 26.65 66.64 -50.70
CA ALA A 11 28.02 66.36 -50.22
C ALA A 11 28.20 64.85 -50.06
N GLY A 12 29.30 64.31 -50.60
CA GLY A 12 29.69 62.93 -50.36
C GLY A 12 30.18 62.72 -48.94
N LEU A 13 30.16 61.47 -48.49
CA LEU A 13 31.25 60.87 -47.74
C LEU A 13 31.00 59.37 -47.62
N ALA A 14 31.95 58.61 -48.15
CA ALA A 14 32.06 57.17 -48.00
C ALA A 14 32.22 56.80 -46.51
N GLY A 15 31.43 55.82 -46.04
CA GLY A 15 31.46 55.39 -44.65
C GLY A 15 31.00 53.96 -44.47
N ARG A 16 31.94 53.03 -44.67
CA ARG A 16 32.09 51.70 -44.04
C ARG A 16 30.84 50.84 -43.82
N ARG A 17 30.85 49.69 -44.53
CA ARG A 17 30.08 48.47 -44.27
C ARG A 17 30.09 48.08 -42.79
N LEU A 18 28.91 47.87 -42.22
CA LEU A 18 28.66 46.97 -41.10
C LEU A 18 27.55 46.01 -41.52
N GLN A 19 27.87 44.72 -41.59
CA GLN A 19 26.94 43.63 -41.88
C GLN A 19 25.95 43.48 -40.71
N ALA A 20 24.67 43.73 -40.94
CA ALA A 20 23.61 43.34 -40.02
C ALA A 20 23.20 41.88 -40.33
N GLN A 21 23.52 40.96 -39.43
CA GLN A 21 23.08 39.57 -39.48
C GLN A 21 21.57 39.49 -39.23
N GLY A 22 20.83 39.00 -40.23
CA GLY A 22 19.40 38.69 -40.10
C GLY A 22 19.19 37.54 -39.12
N LYS A 23 18.53 37.81 -37.98
CA LYS A 23 18.09 36.77 -37.05
C LYS A 23 16.91 36.00 -37.65
N SER A 24 17.19 34.76 -38.05
CA SER A 24 16.20 33.73 -38.38
C SER A 24 15.25 33.50 -37.20
N ARG A 25 13.95 33.75 -37.41
CA ARG A 25 12.89 33.37 -36.46
C ARG A 25 12.64 31.88 -36.58
N SER A 26 13.27 31.11 -35.69
CA SER A 26 12.98 29.69 -35.48
C SER A 26 11.55 29.52 -34.95
N LYS A 27 10.72 28.78 -35.70
CA LYS A 27 9.35 28.39 -35.33
C LYS A 27 9.41 27.38 -34.18
N THR A 28 9.07 27.81 -32.97
CA THR A 28 8.90 26.92 -31.82
C THR A 28 7.67 26.02 -32.03
N LYS A 29 7.89 24.70 -32.05
CA LYS A 29 6.80 23.70 -31.99
C LYS A 29 5.96 23.93 -30.72
N PRO A 30 4.62 23.85 -30.79
CA PRO A 30 3.78 23.96 -29.60
C PRO A 30 4.15 22.84 -28.62
N LYS A 31 4.44 23.22 -27.38
CA LYS A 31 4.66 22.29 -26.27
C LYS A 31 3.40 21.44 -26.10
N ALA A 32 3.58 20.13 -25.98
CA ALA A 32 2.51 19.22 -25.60
C ALA A 32 1.84 19.76 -24.32
N VAL A 33 0.53 19.94 -24.37
CA VAL A 33 -0.27 20.28 -23.20
C VAL A 33 -0.20 19.08 -22.27
N ASP A 34 0.45 19.24 -21.12
CA ASP A 34 0.50 18.20 -20.09
C ASP A 34 -0.93 17.80 -19.74
N LYS A 35 -1.28 16.54 -20.00
CA LYS A 35 -2.57 15.99 -19.56
C LYS A 35 -2.63 16.13 -18.04
N PRO A 36 -3.71 16.71 -17.45
CA PRO A 36 -3.79 16.85 -16.02
C PRO A 36 -3.66 15.47 -15.36
N THR A 37 -2.67 15.33 -14.48
CA THR A 37 -2.47 14.11 -13.71
C THR A 37 -3.74 13.85 -12.90
N PRO A 38 -4.39 12.70 -13.05
CA PRO A 38 -5.60 12.42 -12.31
C PRO A 38 -5.32 12.51 -10.80
N LYS A 39 -6.18 13.23 -10.08
CA LYS A 39 -6.10 13.33 -8.62
C LYS A 39 -6.20 11.92 -8.03
N ARG A 40 -5.27 11.57 -7.14
CA ARG A 40 -5.20 10.25 -6.48
C ARG A 40 -6.48 9.90 -5.73
N TYR A 41 -7.06 10.89 -5.06
CA TYR A 41 -8.31 10.79 -4.32
C TYR A 41 -9.33 11.74 -4.92
N THR A 42 -10.58 11.28 -4.98
CA THR A 42 -11.74 12.11 -5.37
C THR A 42 -12.77 12.07 -4.26
N PHE A 43 -13.61 13.10 -4.18
CA PHE A 43 -14.67 13.20 -3.19
C PHE A 43 -16.02 13.37 -3.89
N ARG A 44 -17.08 12.78 -3.34
CA ARG A 44 -18.44 12.90 -3.88
C ARG A 44 -19.38 13.34 -2.77
N LYS A 45 -20.29 14.26 -3.08
CA LYS A 45 -21.33 14.71 -2.13
C LYS A 45 -22.42 13.65 -1.93
N LEU A 46 -22.79 12.95 -3.01
CA LEU A 46 -23.67 11.78 -2.96
C LEU A 46 -22.80 10.53 -2.97
N HIS A 47 -22.85 9.77 -1.88
CA HIS A 47 -22.00 8.59 -1.64
C HIS A 47 -22.70 7.64 -0.65
N ASP A 48 -22.17 6.44 -0.43
CA ASP A 48 -22.75 5.46 0.50
C ASP A 48 -22.72 6.03 1.94
N PRO A 49 -23.81 5.96 2.73
CA PRO A 49 -23.83 6.48 4.10
C PRO A 49 -22.85 5.76 5.05
N ASN A 50 -22.38 4.57 4.68
CA ASN A 50 -21.36 3.81 5.43
C ASN A 50 -19.95 4.00 4.86
N GLY A 51 -19.80 4.81 3.81
CA GLY A 51 -18.52 5.26 3.30
C GLY A 51 -18.19 6.69 3.75
N ILE A 52 -16.93 7.06 3.65
CA ILE A 52 -16.43 8.38 4.10
C ILE A 52 -16.51 9.45 3.00
N GLY A 53 -17.20 9.17 1.88
CA GLY A 53 -17.30 10.08 0.73
C GLY A 53 -15.99 10.31 -0.05
N LYS A 54 -14.91 9.64 0.37
CA LYS A 54 -13.59 9.63 -0.28
C LYS A 54 -13.43 8.39 -1.13
N PHE A 55 -12.95 8.58 -2.34
CA PHE A 55 -12.79 7.53 -3.33
C PHE A 55 -11.33 7.38 -3.74
N TYR A 56 -10.93 6.13 -3.92
CA TYR A 56 -9.61 5.74 -4.41
C TYR A 56 -9.74 4.80 -5.60
N MET A 57 -9.17 5.20 -6.74
CA MET A 57 -9.24 4.43 -7.99
C MET A 57 -10.66 3.97 -8.39
N GLY A 58 -11.67 4.80 -8.06
CA GLY A 58 -13.09 4.57 -8.36
C GLY A 58 -13.88 3.84 -7.27
N ARG A 59 -13.23 3.30 -6.24
CA ARG A 59 -13.86 2.64 -5.09
C ARG A 59 -14.06 3.64 -3.95
N GLU A 60 -15.20 3.59 -3.26
CA GLU A 60 -15.43 4.34 -2.03
C GLU A 60 -14.71 3.68 -0.83
N ILE A 61 -14.14 4.49 0.06
CA ILE A 61 -13.51 4.03 1.29
C ILE A 61 -14.59 3.90 2.37
N ALA A 62 -14.59 2.75 3.07
CA ALA A 62 -15.52 2.47 4.16
C ALA A 62 -15.17 3.24 5.43
N HIS A 63 -16.16 3.48 6.29
CA HIS A 63 -15.90 3.85 7.68
C HIS A 63 -15.15 2.73 8.43
N VAL A 64 -14.28 3.13 9.35
CA VAL A 64 -13.60 2.17 10.25
C VAL A 64 -14.59 1.65 11.29
N MET A 65 -14.79 0.33 11.36
CA MET A 65 -15.65 -0.25 12.42
C MET A 65 -15.01 -0.14 13.82
N GLY A 66 -13.69 -0.40 13.92
CA GLY A 66 -12.87 -0.10 15.10
C GLY A 66 -13.29 -0.76 16.43
N TYR A 67 -12.85 -0.18 17.55
CA TYR A 67 -13.06 -0.70 18.92
C TYR A 67 -14.55 -0.77 19.29
N GLY A 68 -15.35 0.15 18.74
CA GLY A 68 -16.77 0.29 19.02
C GLY A 68 -17.07 0.89 20.40
N PHE A 69 -18.31 1.33 20.58
CA PHE A 69 -18.79 1.82 21.87
C PHE A 69 -18.69 0.72 22.93
N ASN A 70 -18.06 1.03 24.07
CA ASN A 70 -17.79 0.06 25.15
C ASN A 70 -17.12 -1.25 24.69
N GLY A 71 -16.32 -1.22 23.61
CA GLY A 71 -15.61 -2.39 23.09
C GLY A 71 -16.47 -3.37 22.29
N SER A 72 -17.65 -2.94 21.82
CA SER A 72 -18.56 -3.78 21.04
C SER A 72 -17.92 -4.34 19.77
N GLY A 73 -17.17 -3.52 19.01
CA GLY A 73 -16.45 -3.95 17.81
C GLY A 73 -15.36 -4.96 18.14
N ALA A 74 -14.62 -4.73 19.23
CA ALA A 74 -13.61 -5.67 19.69
C ALA A 74 -14.20 -7.02 20.11
N ARG A 75 -15.37 -7.03 20.77
CA ARG A 75 -16.11 -8.27 21.10
C ARG A 75 -16.64 -8.98 19.86
N TRP A 76 -17.09 -8.25 18.85
CA TRP A 76 -17.53 -8.82 17.57
C TRP A 76 -16.40 -9.59 16.87
N LEU A 77 -15.17 -9.06 16.91
CA LEU A 77 -13.98 -9.75 16.38
C LEU A 77 -13.66 -11.05 17.14
N GLU A 78 -14.07 -11.14 18.41
CA GLU A 78 -13.79 -12.26 19.32
C GLU A 78 -14.90 -13.30 19.40
N ARG A 79 -16.04 -13.07 18.74
CA ARG A 79 -17.20 -13.98 18.77
C ARG A 79 -16.80 -15.40 18.35
N ALA A 80 -17.40 -16.41 18.97
CA ALA A 80 -17.05 -17.81 18.75
C ALA A 80 -17.37 -18.27 17.31
N GLU A 81 -18.42 -17.69 16.72
CA GLU A 81 -18.91 -17.98 15.38
C GLU A 81 -17.87 -17.63 14.32
N ARG A 82 -16.96 -16.68 14.59
CA ARG A 82 -15.99 -16.18 13.62
C ARG A 82 -15.17 -17.29 12.99
N GLU A 83 -14.74 -18.28 13.78
CA GLU A 83 -13.99 -19.41 13.24
C GLU A 83 -14.83 -20.25 12.26
N ARG A 84 -16.12 -20.50 12.56
CA ARG A 84 -16.99 -21.22 11.61
C ARG A 84 -17.25 -20.40 10.35
N GLU A 85 -17.47 -19.10 10.51
CA GLU A 85 -17.90 -18.21 9.43
C GLU A 85 -16.77 -17.81 8.48
N GLU A 86 -15.56 -17.63 9.01
CA GLU A 86 -14.41 -17.09 8.28
C GLU A 86 -13.24 -18.10 8.18
N LYS A 87 -13.28 -19.21 8.93
CA LYS A 87 -12.25 -20.27 8.96
C LYS A 87 -10.83 -19.71 9.17
N LEU A 88 -10.61 -18.96 10.25
CA LEU A 88 -9.34 -18.26 10.50
C LEU A 88 -8.16 -19.23 10.60
N ALA A 89 -8.36 -20.42 11.17
CA ALA A 89 -7.30 -21.42 11.21
C ALA A 89 -6.90 -21.91 9.80
N LEU A 90 -7.89 -22.10 8.91
CA LEU A 90 -7.63 -22.45 7.50
C LEU A 90 -6.96 -21.29 6.75
N MET A 91 -7.39 -20.05 7.00
CA MET A 91 -6.76 -18.85 6.46
C MET A 91 -5.27 -18.83 6.80
N VAL A 92 -4.90 -18.96 8.07
CA VAL A 92 -3.50 -18.94 8.50
C VAL A 92 -2.70 -20.09 7.89
N ARG A 93 -3.25 -21.32 7.84
CA ARG A 93 -2.59 -22.45 7.15
C ARG A 93 -2.35 -22.16 5.67
N SER A 94 -3.28 -21.50 5.00
CA SER A 94 -3.19 -21.17 3.57
C SER A 94 -2.08 -20.18 3.25
N LEU A 95 -1.62 -19.40 4.23
CA LEU A 95 -0.50 -18.47 4.08
C LEU A 95 0.84 -19.19 3.97
N LYS A 96 0.92 -20.49 4.30
CA LYS A 96 2.15 -21.31 4.27
C LYS A 96 3.29 -20.61 5.03
N LEU A 97 3.00 -20.12 6.23
CA LEU A 97 4.00 -19.54 7.12
C LEU A 97 5.02 -20.59 7.53
N LYS A 98 6.27 -20.17 7.68
CA LYS A 98 7.37 -21.00 8.15
C LYS A 98 7.75 -20.58 9.58
N PRO A 99 8.23 -21.51 10.41
CA PRO A 99 8.86 -21.16 11.67
C PRO A 99 9.95 -20.10 11.49
N GLY A 100 10.09 -19.19 12.45
CA GLY A 100 11.10 -18.12 12.42
C GLY A 100 10.72 -16.88 11.61
N GLN A 101 9.61 -16.88 10.86
CA GLN A 101 9.21 -15.72 10.08
C GLN A 101 8.74 -14.54 10.94
N ILE A 102 9.00 -13.32 10.44
CA ILE A 102 8.49 -12.07 11.00
C ILE A 102 7.24 -11.65 10.23
N VAL A 103 6.11 -11.55 10.92
CA VAL A 103 4.81 -11.22 10.33
C VAL A 103 4.28 -9.91 10.91
N ALA A 104 3.74 -9.05 10.06
CA ALA A 104 2.94 -7.89 10.48
C ALA A 104 1.45 -8.17 10.26
N ASP A 105 0.66 -8.07 11.32
CA ASP A 105 -0.80 -8.12 11.30
C ASP A 105 -1.32 -6.67 11.30
N ILE A 106 -1.65 -6.15 10.11
CA ILE A 106 -2.03 -4.76 9.90
C ILE A 106 -3.54 -4.61 10.13
N GLY A 107 -3.92 -3.76 11.09
CA GLY A 107 -5.28 -3.70 11.62
C GLY A 107 -5.58 -4.89 12.53
N CYS A 108 -4.66 -5.20 13.45
CA CYS A 108 -4.72 -6.43 14.26
C CYS A 108 -5.94 -6.52 15.19
N GLY A 109 -6.61 -5.38 15.46
CA GLY A 109 -7.81 -5.32 16.30
C GLY A 109 -7.56 -5.93 17.69
N SER A 110 -8.46 -6.81 18.12
CA SER A 110 -8.36 -7.49 19.42
C SER A 110 -7.31 -8.60 19.49
N GLY A 111 -6.60 -8.89 18.40
CA GLY A 111 -5.51 -9.87 18.38
C GLY A 111 -5.92 -11.32 18.12
N VAL A 112 -7.14 -11.57 17.65
CA VAL A 112 -7.62 -12.93 17.37
C VAL A 112 -6.75 -13.60 16.30
N VAL A 113 -6.55 -12.92 15.17
CA VAL A 113 -5.70 -13.39 14.07
C VAL A 113 -4.23 -13.36 14.48
N THR A 114 -3.78 -12.30 15.15
CA THR A 114 -2.41 -12.19 15.68
C THR A 114 -1.99 -13.42 16.49
N ALA A 115 -2.88 -13.92 17.37
CA ALA A 115 -2.63 -15.11 18.16
C ALA A 115 -2.45 -16.39 17.32
N LEU A 116 -3.14 -16.51 16.19
CA LEU A 116 -3.00 -17.65 15.29
C LEU A 116 -1.71 -17.55 14.48
N LEU A 117 -1.38 -16.36 13.98
CA LEU A 117 -0.12 -16.08 13.29
C LEU A 117 1.08 -16.37 14.19
N ALA A 118 1.02 -15.92 15.45
CA ALA A 118 2.09 -16.09 16.43
C ALA A 118 2.41 -17.55 16.72
N ARG A 119 1.37 -18.40 16.81
CA ARG A 119 1.56 -19.85 16.92
C ARG A 119 2.13 -20.45 15.64
N ALA A 120 1.66 -20.00 14.47
CA ALA A 120 2.08 -20.55 13.18
C ALA A 120 3.56 -20.29 12.86
N VAL A 121 4.12 -19.17 13.31
CA VAL A 121 5.56 -18.86 13.11
C VAL A 121 6.47 -19.43 14.20
N GLY A 122 5.91 -20.08 15.23
CA GLY A 122 6.68 -20.65 16.34
C GLY A 122 7.39 -19.60 17.20
N LEU A 123 8.05 -20.06 18.27
CA LEU A 123 8.71 -19.19 19.25
C LEU A 123 9.94 -18.45 18.71
N GLU A 124 10.56 -18.98 17.65
CA GLU A 124 11.65 -18.32 16.93
C GLU A 124 11.15 -17.22 15.98
N GLY A 125 9.87 -17.26 15.62
CA GLY A 125 9.22 -16.24 14.80
C GLY A 125 8.66 -15.10 15.66
N LYS A 126 8.24 -14.03 14.99
CA LYS A 126 7.70 -12.83 15.65
C LYS A 126 6.50 -12.29 14.91
N VAL A 127 5.48 -11.86 15.64
CA VAL A 127 4.35 -11.11 15.07
C VAL A 127 4.31 -9.69 15.61
N MET A 128 4.18 -8.73 14.71
CA MET A 128 3.93 -7.33 15.02
C MET A 128 2.45 -7.05 14.78
N GLY A 129 1.68 -6.89 15.85
CA GLY A 129 0.29 -6.45 15.77
C GLY A 129 0.25 -4.94 15.61
N VAL A 130 -0.23 -4.47 14.46
CA VAL A 130 -0.26 -3.05 14.11
C VAL A 130 -1.70 -2.55 14.10
N ASP A 131 -1.99 -1.49 14.85
CA ASP A 131 -3.29 -0.83 14.85
C ASP A 131 -3.13 0.68 15.11
N VAL A 132 -4.10 1.47 14.65
CA VAL A 132 -4.14 2.92 14.91
C VAL A 132 -4.78 3.23 16.26
N GLN A 133 -5.65 2.33 16.75
CA GLN A 133 -6.43 2.51 17.97
C GLN A 133 -5.68 1.94 19.18
N PRO A 134 -5.30 2.78 20.17
CA PRO A 134 -4.60 2.29 21.36
C PRO A 134 -5.42 1.28 22.16
N GLN A 135 -6.76 1.39 22.16
CA GLN A 135 -7.64 0.43 22.84
C GLN A 135 -7.57 -0.98 22.24
N MET A 136 -7.44 -1.09 20.91
CA MET A 136 -7.26 -2.38 20.24
C MET A 136 -5.92 -3.01 20.61
N LEU A 137 -4.84 -2.23 20.57
CA LEU A 137 -3.51 -2.70 20.98
C LEU A 137 -3.48 -3.18 22.43
N ALA A 138 -4.08 -2.43 23.36
CA ALA A 138 -4.20 -2.83 24.75
C ALA A 138 -4.97 -4.15 24.89
N ARG A 139 -6.08 -4.31 24.15
CA ARG A 139 -6.88 -5.54 24.17
C ARG A 139 -6.14 -6.74 23.59
N MET A 140 -5.42 -6.56 22.47
CA MET A 140 -4.54 -7.57 21.91
C MET A 140 -3.48 -8.00 22.92
N GLN A 141 -2.81 -7.06 23.59
CA GLN A 141 -1.79 -7.38 24.60
C GLN A 141 -2.37 -8.18 25.77
N MET A 142 -3.54 -7.78 26.29
CA MET A 142 -4.26 -8.57 27.31
C MET A 142 -4.57 -9.98 26.83
N ARG A 143 -4.99 -10.13 25.57
CA ARG A 143 -5.24 -11.43 24.93
C ARG A 143 -3.96 -12.27 24.86
N MET A 144 -2.84 -11.71 24.42
CA MET A 144 -1.56 -12.42 24.35
C MET A 144 -1.12 -12.91 25.74
N LYS A 145 -1.24 -12.06 26.77
CA LYS A 145 -0.96 -12.43 28.15
C LYS A 145 -1.86 -13.57 28.64
N LYS A 146 -3.18 -13.46 28.40
CA LYS A 146 -4.17 -14.48 28.79
C LYS A 146 -3.85 -15.85 28.17
N PHE A 147 -3.44 -15.88 26.91
CA PHE A 147 -3.14 -17.12 26.18
C PHE A 147 -1.65 -17.51 26.19
N ARG A 148 -0.83 -16.82 26.99
CA ARG A 148 0.62 -17.08 27.13
C ARG A 148 1.35 -17.11 25.78
N ILE A 149 1.11 -16.12 24.93
CA ILE A 149 1.74 -15.98 23.62
C ILE A 149 2.85 -14.93 23.72
N PRO A 150 4.13 -15.33 23.78
CA PRO A 150 5.22 -14.42 24.13
C PRO A 150 5.81 -13.66 22.94
N ASN A 151 5.59 -14.14 21.71
CA ASN A 151 6.28 -13.69 20.50
C ASN A 151 5.50 -12.63 19.71
N VAL A 152 4.79 -11.74 20.42
CA VAL A 152 3.99 -10.66 19.81
C VAL A 152 4.42 -9.30 20.35
N THR A 153 4.58 -8.32 19.46
CA THR A 153 4.84 -6.91 19.82
C THR A 153 3.75 -6.02 19.25
N ALA A 154 3.27 -5.06 20.05
CA ALA A 154 2.33 -4.05 19.59
C ALA A 154 3.06 -2.89 18.90
N VAL A 155 2.52 -2.41 17.78
CA VAL A 155 3.02 -1.25 17.06
C VAL A 155 1.85 -0.29 16.81
N ARG A 156 1.98 0.95 17.29
CA ARG A 156 0.98 1.99 17.02
C ARG A 156 1.24 2.62 15.66
N GLY A 157 0.42 2.25 14.68
CA GLY A 157 0.44 2.83 13.34
C GLY A 157 -0.21 4.23 13.29
N THR A 158 -0.25 4.79 12.09
CA THR A 158 -1.10 5.94 11.73
C THR A 158 -1.98 5.57 10.54
N GLN A 159 -2.89 6.44 10.13
CA GLN A 159 -3.69 6.23 8.93
C GLN A 159 -2.85 6.12 7.63
N LYS A 160 -1.57 6.51 7.67
CA LYS A 160 -0.67 6.58 6.50
C LYS A 160 0.57 5.69 6.60
N SER A 161 0.84 5.08 7.75
CA SER A 161 2.07 4.29 7.95
C SER A 161 1.88 3.23 9.02
N PRO A 162 2.38 1.99 8.80
CA PRO A 162 2.36 0.95 9.82
C PRO A 162 3.50 1.15 10.85
N ARG A 163 4.38 2.14 10.65
CA ARG A 163 5.58 2.41 11.47
C ARG A 163 6.48 1.20 11.67
N LEU A 164 6.62 0.40 10.60
CA LEU A 164 7.53 -0.73 10.54
C LEU A 164 8.86 -0.28 9.93
N LYS A 165 9.94 -0.96 10.30
CA LYS A 165 11.26 -0.74 9.70
C LYS A 165 11.26 -1.27 8.27
N ASP A 166 12.03 -0.63 7.39
CA ASP A 166 12.26 -1.12 6.03
C ASP A 166 12.88 -2.52 6.06
N ASP A 167 12.55 -3.34 5.06
CA ASP A 167 13.05 -4.72 4.86
C ASP A 167 13.05 -5.59 6.13
N SER A 168 12.01 -5.48 6.96
CA SER A 168 11.94 -6.12 8.27
C SER A 168 10.94 -7.28 8.38
N VAL A 169 9.98 -7.39 7.45
CA VAL A 169 8.92 -8.42 7.52
C VAL A 169 8.90 -9.38 6.35
N ASP A 170 8.63 -10.65 6.64
CA ASP A 170 8.46 -11.72 5.65
C ASP A 170 7.03 -11.77 5.10
N LEU A 171 6.05 -11.37 5.92
CA LEU A 171 4.64 -11.23 5.52
C LEU A 171 4.01 -10.01 6.19
N ALA A 172 3.30 -9.19 5.43
CA ALA A 172 2.27 -8.30 5.95
C ALA A 172 0.89 -8.87 5.60
N ILE A 173 -0.03 -8.95 6.55
CA ILE A 173 -1.39 -9.42 6.32
C ILE A 173 -2.40 -8.39 6.80
N MET A 174 -3.49 -8.24 6.05
CA MET A 174 -4.66 -7.43 6.36
C MET A 174 -5.89 -8.34 6.29
N VAL A 175 -6.64 -8.46 7.38
CA VAL A 175 -7.85 -9.29 7.44
C VAL A 175 -9.07 -8.42 7.68
N ASP A 176 -9.81 -8.15 6.60
CA ASP A 176 -10.96 -7.26 6.54
C ASP A 176 -10.59 -5.83 6.98
N VAL A 177 -9.52 -5.27 6.39
CA VAL A 177 -8.95 -3.97 6.80
C VAL A 177 -8.75 -3.02 5.61
N TYR A 178 -8.35 -3.53 4.45
CA TYR A 178 -7.86 -2.69 3.35
C TYR A 178 -8.94 -1.75 2.80
N HIS A 179 -10.19 -2.20 2.81
CA HIS A 179 -11.32 -1.39 2.39
C HIS A 179 -11.56 -0.15 3.28
N GLU A 180 -11.08 -0.15 4.53
CA GLU A 180 -11.21 0.95 5.50
C GLU A 180 -10.02 1.93 5.50
N PHE A 181 -8.95 1.66 4.73
CA PHE A 181 -7.82 2.59 4.68
C PHE A 181 -8.24 3.94 4.11
N GLU A 182 -8.12 4.98 4.93
CA GLU A 182 -8.34 6.36 4.49
C GLU A 182 -7.26 6.81 3.47
N PHE A 183 -6.04 6.31 3.61
CA PHE A 183 -4.89 6.63 2.76
C PHE A 183 -4.23 5.35 2.22
N PRO A 184 -4.93 4.58 1.37
CA PRO A 184 -4.47 3.27 0.90
C PRO A 184 -3.16 3.35 0.14
N TYR A 185 -2.91 4.43 -0.62
CA TYR A 185 -1.64 4.61 -1.32
C TYR A 185 -0.48 4.78 -0.34
N GLU A 186 -0.61 5.72 0.60
CA GLU A 186 0.46 6.06 1.54
C GLU A 186 0.79 4.86 2.42
N MET A 187 -0.24 4.19 2.95
CA MET A 187 -0.09 2.98 3.75
C MET A 187 0.59 1.85 2.95
N MET A 188 0.14 1.56 1.73
CA MET A 188 0.75 0.50 0.91
C MET A 188 2.18 0.80 0.50
N LEU A 189 2.52 2.07 0.25
CA LEU A 189 3.90 2.47 -0.01
C LEU A 189 4.82 2.18 1.18
N GLN A 190 4.33 2.35 2.41
CA GLN A 190 5.11 2.06 3.61
C GLN A 190 5.16 0.56 3.90
N ILE A 191 4.05 -0.17 3.68
CA ILE A 191 4.02 -1.63 3.77
C ILE A 191 5.02 -2.24 2.79
N SER A 192 5.05 -1.80 1.53
CA SER A 192 5.97 -2.33 0.51
C SER A 192 7.44 -2.10 0.85
N LYS A 193 7.76 -0.99 1.54
CA LYS A 193 9.11 -0.74 2.06
C LYS A 193 9.47 -1.67 3.21
N ALA A 194 8.52 -1.92 4.12
CA ALA A 194 8.72 -2.81 5.26
C ALA A 194 8.92 -4.29 4.87
N LEU A 195 8.34 -4.74 3.74
CA LEU A 195 8.56 -6.10 3.25
C LEU A 195 10.04 -6.32 2.89
N LYS A 196 10.63 -7.42 3.35
CA LYS A 196 11.92 -7.93 2.85
C LYS A 196 11.84 -8.22 1.34
N PRO A 197 12.97 -8.25 0.61
CA PRO A 197 13.01 -8.85 -0.72
C PRO A 197 12.54 -10.32 -0.65
N GLY A 198 11.57 -10.69 -1.48
CA GLY A 198 10.86 -11.98 -1.41
C GLY A 198 9.74 -12.04 -0.38
N GLY A 199 9.55 -10.98 0.42
CA GLY A 199 8.44 -10.84 1.36
C GLY A 199 7.10 -10.66 0.65
N ARG A 200 6.01 -11.03 1.34
CA ARG A 200 4.66 -11.05 0.78
C ARG A 200 3.74 -10.07 1.47
N VAL A 201 2.72 -9.61 0.76
CA VAL A 201 1.55 -8.99 1.37
C VAL A 201 0.29 -9.79 1.01
N ALA A 202 -0.55 -10.07 2.01
CA ALA A 202 -1.79 -10.80 1.85
C ALA A 202 -3.00 -9.93 2.23
N PHE A 203 -3.97 -9.87 1.34
CA PHE A 203 -5.26 -9.21 1.54
C PHE A 203 -6.30 -10.30 1.75
N VAL A 204 -6.91 -10.33 2.93
CA VAL A 204 -8.05 -11.19 3.22
C VAL A 204 -9.28 -10.31 3.28
N GLU A 205 -10.12 -10.35 2.27
CA GLU A 205 -11.19 -9.36 2.07
C GLU A 205 -12.49 -10.01 1.65
N TYR A 206 -13.62 -9.54 2.21
CA TYR A 206 -14.96 -9.98 1.83
C TYR A 206 -15.21 -9.86 0.32
N ARG A 207 -15.69 -10.95 -0.28
CA ARG A 207 -15.91 -11.03 -1.73
C ARG A 207 -17.06 -10.12 -2.15
N MET A 208 -16.76 -9.11 -2.96
CA MET A 208 -17.79 -8.29 -3.59
C MET A 208 -18.54 -9.05 -4.70
N GLU A 209 -17.90 -10.06 -5.29
CA GLU A 209 -18.49 -10.92 -6.31
C GLU A 209 -19.61 -11.82 -5.76
N ASP A 210 -19.64 -12.06 -4.44
CA ASP A 210 -20.67 -12.90 -3.80
C ASP A 210 -21.69 -12.05 -3.02
N ARG A 211 -22.90 -11.97 -3.57
CA ARG A 211 -24.02 -11.24 -2.97
C ARG A 211 -24.47 -11.84 -1.63
N ARG A 212 -24.17 -13.12 -1.36
CA ARG A 212 -24.58 -13.83 -0.14
C ARG A 212 -23.69 -13.51 1.07
N VAL A 213 -22.53 -12.89 0.86
CA VAL A 213 -21.66 -12.48 1.98
C VAL A 213 -22.40 -11.40 2.81
N PRO A 214 -22.70 -11.66 4.10
CA PRO A 214 -23.61 -10.83 4.89
C PRO A 214 -22.89 -9.63 5.50
N ILE A 215 -22.42 -8.71 4.67
CA ILE A 215 -21.82 -7.44 5.09
C ILE A 215 -22.18 -6.33 4.09
N LEU A 216 -22.10 -5.09 4.54
CA LEU A 216 -22.33 -3.89 3.74
C LEU A 216 -21.42 -3.85 2.52
N LEU A 217 -21.95 -3.33 1.41
CA LEU A 217 -21.26 -3.34 0.12
C LEU A 217 -19.92 -2.59 0.15
N VAL A 218 -19.85 -1.46 0.86
CA VAL A 218 -18.63 -0.64 0.99
C VAL A 218 -17.48 -1.39 1.70
N HIS A 219 -17.79 -2.43 2.47
CA HIS A 219 -16.80 -3.30 3.14
C HIS A 219 -16.40 -4.53 2.32
N LYS A 220 -16.88 -4.65 1.08
CA LYS A 220 -16.50 -5.73 0.17
C LYS A 220 -15.45 -5.23 -0.83
N MET A 221 -14.59 -6.14 -1.27
CA MET A 221 -13.61 -5.90 -2.32
C MET A 221 -13.75 -6.94 -3.42
N THR A 222 -13.64 -6.51 -4.68
CA THR A 222 -13.37 -7.47 -5.77
C THR A 222 -11.90 -7.80 -5.83
N GLU A 223 -11.56 -9.02 -6.23
CA GLU A 223 -10.17 -9.39 -6.52
C GLU A 223 -9.57 -8.45 -7.59
N LYS A 224 -10.39 -8.10 -8.60
CA LYS A 224 -10.00 -7.16 -9.66
C LYS A 224 -9.61 -5.79 -9.11
N GLN A 225 -10.36 -5.26 -8.13
CA GLN A 225 -10.07 -3.97 -7.52
C GLN A 225 -8.80 -4.03 -6.67
N VAL A 226 -8.61 -5.10 -5.88
CA VAL A 226 -7.36 -5.30 -5.13
C VAL A 226 -6.16 -5.34 -6.10
N LYS A 227 -6.24 -6.11 -7.18
CA LYS A 227 -5.18 -6.15 -8.21
C LYS A 227 -4.91 -4.78 -8.84
N LYS A 228 -5.97 -4.07 -9.22
CA LYS A 228 -5.86 -2.72 -9.79
C LYS A 228 -5.13 -1.76 -8.84
N GLU A 229 -5.48 -1.76 -7.56
CA GLU A 229 -4.89 -0.88 -6.57
C GLU A 229 -3.43 -1.28 -6.24
N ILE A 230 -3.12 -2.56 -6.09
CA ILE A 230 -1.80 -3.00 -5.61
C ILE A 230 -0.75 -3.11 -6.71
N SER A 231 -1.15 -3.24 -7.98
CA SER A 231 -0.22 -3.29 -9.13
C SER A 231 0.35 -1.92 -9.53
N GLN A 232 0.23 -0.89 -8.71
CA GLN A 232 0.85 0.41 -8.95
C GLN A 232 2.38 0.32 -8.88
N LYS A 233 3.04 0.90 -9.89
CA LYS A 233 4.52 0.88 -10.03
C LYS A 233 5.28 1.29 -8.75
N PRO A 234 4.88 2.34 -8.00
CA PRO A 234 5.60 2.75 -6.78
C PRO A 234 5.66 1.70 -5.67
N PHE A 235 4.74 0.73 -5.64
CA PHE A 235 4.77 -0.32 -4.62
C PHE A 235 5.76 -1.42 -4.96
N GLY A 236 6.09 -1.61 -6.25
CA GLY A 236 7.02 -2.65 -6.68
C GLY A 236 6.55 -4.07 -6.37
N LEU A 237 5.25 -4.29 -6.19
CA LEU A 237 4.65 -5.57 -5.83
C LEU A 237 4.18 -6.33 -7.08
N LYS A 238 4.42 -7.63 -7.13
CA LYS A 238 3.92 -8.52 -8.19
C LYS A 238 2.83 -9.43 -7.64
N PHE A 239 1.73 -9.57 -8.39
CA PHE A 239 0.70 -10.54 -8.04
C PHE A 239 1.29 -11.95 -8.05
N LYS A 240 1.02 -12.72 -7.00
CA LYS A 240 1.49 -14.09 -6.85
C LYS A 240 0.37 -15.09 -7.12
N GLN A 241 -0.72 -14.98 -6.36
CA GLN A 241 -1.87 -15.88 -6.46
C GLN A 241 -3.07 -15.33 -5.69
N THR A 242 -4.24 -15.90 -5.96
CA THR A 242 -5.44 -15.76 -5.13
C THR A 242 -5.85 -17.14 -4.63
N ILE A 243 -6.16 -17.26 -3.33
CA ILE A 243 -6.59 -18.50 -2.70
C ILE A 243 -8.08 -18.38 -2.35
N GLY A 244 -8.90 -19.23 -2.97
CA GLY A 244 -10.37 -19.23 -2.85
C GLY A 244 -10.94 -20.25 -1.88
N VAL A 245 -10.27 -20.53 -0.75
CA VAL A 245 -10.66 -21.61 0.18
C VAL A 245 -11.56 -21.17 1.35
N LEU A 246 -11.69 -19.86 1.57
CA LEU A 246 -12.47 -19.31 2.67
C LEU A 246 -13.95 -19.17 2.30
N PRO A 247 -14.88 -19.18 3.28
CA PRO A 247 -16.31 -19.09 2.98
C PRO A 247 -16.72 -17.72 2.45
N ARG A 248 -16.17 -16.63 3.02
CA ARG A 248 -16.62 -15.25 2.76
C ARG A 248 -15.57 -14.35 2.10
N GLN A 249 -14.29 -14.68 2.21
CA GLN A 249 -13.19 -13.82 1.77
C GLN A 249 -12.36 -14.39 0.61
N HIS A 250 -11.77 -13.51 -0.18
CA HIS A 250 -10.59 -13.82 -1.00
C HIS A 250 -9.34 -13.76 -0.12
N ILE A 251 -8.30 -14.55 -0.45
CA ILE A 251 -6.92 -14.29 0.00
C ILE A 251 -6.09 -13.93 -1.22
N VAL A 252 -5.85 -12.64 -1.45
CA VAL A 252 -5.05 -12.14 -2.59
C VAL A 252 -3.63 -11.86 -2.13
N ILE A 253 -2.63 -12.47 -2.78
CA ILE A 253 -1.23 -12.39 -2.35
C ILE A 253 -0.39 -11.70 -3.43
N PHE A 254 0.42 -10.74 -2.99
CA PHE A 254 1.49 -10.12 -3.77
C PHE A 254 2.84 -10.38 -3.12
N GLU A 255 3.90 -10.29 -3.90
CA GLU A 255 5.28 -10.47 -3.47
C GLU A 255 6.14 -9.29 -3.89
N LYS A 256 7.04 -8.86 -3.00
CA LYS A 256 8.13 -7.95 -3.32
C LYS A 256 9.23 -8.76 -4.01
N PRO A 257 9.59 -8.47 -5.27
CA PRO A 257 10.67 -9.17 -5.95
C PRO A 257 11.97 -9.14 -5.13
N THR A 258 12.77 -10.21 -5.20
CA THR A 258 14.03 -10.33 -4.45
C THR A 258 15.12 -9.34 -4.87
N GLY A 259 14.88 -8.56 -5.94
CA GLY A 259 15.92 -7.86 -6.68
C GLY A 259 16.86 -8.84 -7.39
N ASP A 260 17.48 -8.39 -8.48
CA ASP A 260 18.64 -9.12 -9.00
C ASP A 260 19.76 -8.95 -7.98
N LYS A 261 20.11 -10.03 -7.28
CA LYS A 261 21.38 -10.06 -6.54
C LYS A 261 22.47 -9.79 -7.59
N LYS A 262 23.08 -8.61 -7.58
CA LYS A 262 24.35 -8.42 -8.29
C LYS A 262 25.27 -9.52 -7.76
N ALA A 263 25.71 -10.39 -8.66
CA ALA A 263 26.72 -11.40 -8.40
C ALA A 263 28.03 -10.67 -8.02
N GLY A 264 28.21 -10.37 -6.74
CA GLY A 264 29.36 -9.60 -6.23
C GLY A 264 29.88 -10.13 -4.89
N ASP A 265 28.99 -10.48 -3.96
CA ASP A 265 29.42 -10.81 -2.59
C ASP A 265 29.50 -12.33 -2.32
N LYS A 266 30.21 -13.07 -3.19
CA LYS A 266 30.61 -14.47 -2.92
C LYS A 266 32.11 -14.66 -2.69
N LYS A 267 32.88 -13.59 -2.47
CA LYS A 267 34.31 -13.66 -2.11
C LYS A 267 34.58 -12.89 -0.81
N ALA A 268 34.10 -13.40 0.32
CA ALA A 268 34.60 -12.95 1.63
C ALA A 268 34.56 -14.03 2.73
N GLU A 269 34.31 -15.32 2.39
CA GLU A 269 34.17 -16.38 3.41
C GLU A 269 35.00 -17.64 3.10
N ALA A 270 36.09 -17.48 2.35
CA ALA A 270 37.10 -18.52 2.16
C ALA A 270 38.50 -17.88 2.31
N GLY A 271 38.89 -17.59 3.55
CA GLY A 271 40.16 -16.90 3.80
C GLY A 271 40.58 -16.76 5.27
N SER A 272 40.26 -17.70 6.15
CA SER A 272 40.96 -17.80 7.45
C SER A 272 40.95 -19.22 8.02
N ALA A 273 41.48 -20.18 7.27
CA ALA A 273 41.87 -21.47 7.82
C ALA A 273 43.18 -21.90 7.16
N GLY A 274 44.30 -21.73 7.87
CA GLY A 274 45.60 -22.23 7.42
C GLY A 274 46.79 -21.36 7.83
N ARG A 275 47.17 -21.42 9.09
CA ARG A 275 48.57 -21.31 9.54
C ARG A 275 48.67 -21.88 10.96
N ARG A 276 49.01 -23.17 11.03
CA ARG A 276 49.83 -23.76 12.09
C ARG A 276 51.16 -24.10 11.45
#